data_AF-X2C9M1-F1
#
_entry.id   AF-X2C9M1-F1
#
_cell.length_a   1.000
_cell.length_b   1.000
_cell.length_c   1.000
_cell.angle_alpha   90.00
_cell.angle_beta   90.00
_cell.angle_gamma   90.00
#
_symmetry.space_group_name_H-M   'P 1'
#
loop_
_entity.id
_entity.type
_entity.pdbx_description
1 polymer ?
#
loop_
_entity_poly.entity_id
_entity_poly.type
_entity_poly.pdbx_seq_one_letter_code
_entity_poly.pdbx_strand_id
1 'polypeptide(L)'
;MFSLKQNAFTAKKKPSPSKGFWNFPKTWPLAPERNPLHPLKKKSSLDLPPEILISKTLSPWTNAPSPCVEYESQKSSLRMSSRKWYYPENSARSEMGKPLSFPVTHRKVPETMSLTVAQLGHFLCGMPSKGCHKNSLDNTLQEISKSLGAGMITAITNRIGDVLLLISIVLCVGQCHWYSVDMWFINLYENKTQVMLILGAGMTKSAQIPFSSWLPAAMAAPTPVSALVHSSTLVTAGVFLLIRFYDFLYCFNYFNTVLLLVSIMTMVMSGLAASVEWDMKKIIALSTLSQLGLMMMTLSLNMLDLAYLHMVSHALFKALLFICAGNLIMNFFHSQDLRWMGNLSLQMPLTSLSILLSSMAMGGFPFLSSFYTKDQILELLIYNSWSVSVVVLMYVSIGITVFYSLRFCINLLWMVPMYCVLVSLNENKNVAVPMFIMGLMTVCMSCILLWIYPNFYTLVHIDKLVMLMPLFIIFVGFLFALLWSVMALDVEFPTQLMNNYMWFMVPLSTQVILGFMPNTKLCLELLDQSWLEYLGGYGMHEFLNWMYSYFIKFMNWELMWMLVKMVLFTCLMILVGLS
;
A
#
# COMPACT_ATOMS: atom_id res chain seq x y z
N MET A 1 6.75 52.03 -30.02
CA MET A 1 7.72 52.96 -29.40
C MET A 1 7.99 52.44 -28.00
N PHE A 2 9.12 51.91 -27.56
CA PHE A 2 10.54 51.89 -27.99
C PHE A 2 11.03 50.42 -27.82
N SER A 3 11.55 49.77 -28.86
CA SER A 3 12.99 49.60 -29.19
C SER A 3 13.82 48.77 -28.18
N LEU A 4 13.98 47.49 -28.52
CA LEU A 4 15.25 46.74 -28.66
C LEU A 4 16.50 47.28 -27.91
N LYS A 5 17.10 46.42 -27.08
CA LYS A 5 18.53 46.07 -27.25
C LYS A 5 18.89 44.71 -26.64
N GLN A 6 19.60 43.99 -27.49
CA GLN A 6 20.18 42.66 -27.41
C GLN A 6 21.42 42.55 -26.50
N ASN A 7 21.67 41.29 -26.11
CA ASN A 7 22.96 40.58 -25.98
C ASN A 7 23.69 40.52 -24.63
N ALA A 8 23.75 39.26 -24.16
CA ALA A 8 24.92 38.50 -23.72
C ALA A 8 25.71 39.01 -22.50
N PHE A 9 25.88 38.16 -21.49
CA PHE A 9 27.18 37.59 -21.08
C PHE A 9 27.02 36.70 -19.81
N THR A 10 27.54 35.48 -19.93
CA THR A 10 28.25 34.66 -18.93
C THR A 10 27.63 34.23 -17.59
N ALA A 11 27.55 32.90 -17.47
CA ALA A 11 27.65 32.07 -16.27
C ALA A 11 28.23 32.72 -14.99
N LYS A 12 27.49 32.61 -13.88
CA LYS A 12 28.08 32.47 -12.54
C LYS A 12 27.07 31.98 -11.48
N LYS A 13 27.44 30.84 -10.89
CA LYS A 13 27.38 30.46 -9.45
C LYS A 13 26.02 30.36 -8.74
N LYS A 14 25.72 29.12 -8.33
CA LYS A 14 24.80 28.72 -7.25
C LYS A 14 25.11 29.46 -5.94
N PRO A 15 24.10 29.84 -5.13
CA PRO A 15 24.30 30.42 -3.81
C PRO A 15 24.56 29.34 -2.75
N SER A 16 25.53 29.63 -1.87
CA SER A 16 25.85 28.90 -0.64
C SER A 16 24.91 29.30 0.51
N PRO A 17 24.42 28.39 1.36
CA PRO A 17 23.73 28.78 2.58
C PRO A 17 24.71 29.16 3.70
N SER A 18 24.30 30.18 4.42
CA SER A 18 24.93 30.91 5.52
C SER A 18 25.31 30.06 6.73
N LYS A 19 26.53 30.25 7.23
CA LYS A 19 26.94 29.91 8.60
C LYS A 19 26.45 31.00 9.55
N GLY A 20 25.71 30.62 10.59
CA GLY A 20 25.33 31.51 11.68
C GLY A 20 25.28 30.74 13.00
N PHE A 21 26.22 31.07 13.89
CA PHE A 21 26.13 31.08 15.35
C PHE A 21 25.66 29.81 16.07
N TRP A 22 26.60 29.12 16.74
CA TRP A 22 26.64 28.85 18.19
C TRP A 22 28.06 28.34 18.50
N ASN A 23 28.91 29.22 19.04
CA ASN A 23 30.27 28.89 19.48
C ASN A 23 30.20 28.23 20.87
N PHE A 24 30.64 26.99 20.99
CA PHE A 24 31.05 26.39 22.27
C PHE A 24 32.57 26.12 22.24
N PRO A 25 33.29 26.36 23.36
CA PRO A 25 34.74 26.29 23.39
C PRO A 25 35.24 24.86 23.25
N LYS A 26 36.22 24.67 22.35
CA LYS A 26 36.96 23.43 22.16
C LYS A 26 38.03 23.30 23.26
N THR A 27 37.80 22.42 24.24
CA THR A 27 38.88 21.93 25.12
C THR A 27 38.68 20.46 25.51
N TRP A 28 38.69 19.53 24.56
CA TRP A 28 38.93 18.09 24.82
C TRP A 28 39.80 17.53 23.67
N PRO A 29 40.82 16.70 23.94
CA PRO A 29 41.82 16.30 22.95
C PRO A 29 41.23 15.33 21.91
N LEU A 30 41.41 15.68 20.64
CA LEU A 30 41.07 14.89 19.46
C LEU A 30 42.04 13.70 19.32
N ALA A 31 41.48 12.53 18.98
CA ALA A 31 42.23 11.34 18.55
C ALA A 31 43.06 11.63 17.27
N PRO A 32 44.21 10.96 17.05
CA PRO A 32 45.12 11.32 15.97
C PRO A 32 44.58 10.96 14.57
N GLU A 33 44.56 11.96 13.69
CA GLU A 33 44.28 11.84 12.26
C GLU A 33 45.33 10.96 11.55
N ARG A 34 44.87 9.94 10.80
CA ARG A 34 45.73 9.24 9.82
C ARG A 34 45.86 10.09 8.56
N ASN A 35 47.08 10.55 8.27
CA ASN A 35 47.43 11.22 7.02
C ASN A 35 47.28 10.29 5.79
N PRO A 36 46.93 10.85 4.61
CA PRO A 36 46.68 10.10 3.39
C PRO A 36 47.99 9.75 2.68
N LEU A 37 48.17 8.49 2.29
CA LEU A 37 49.25 8.06 1.39
C LEU A 37 48.72 7.87 -0.04
N HIS A 38 49.57 8.29 -0.96
CA HIS A 38 49.41 8.53 -2.40
C HIS A 38 49.01 7.30 -3.27
N PRO A 39 48.60 7.53 -4.54
CA PRO A 39 47.84 6.60 -5.37
C PRO A 39 48.75 5.60 -6.11
N LEU A 40 48.34 4.34 -6.20
CA LEU A 40 48.98 3.34 -7.05
C LEU A 40 48.13 3.03 -8.29
N LYS A 41 48.79 3.18 -9.44
CA LYS A 41 48.32 3.06 -10.82
C LYS A 41 47.87 1.64 -11.18
N LYS A 42 46.91 1.58 -12.10
CA LYS A 42 46.57 0.42 -12.96
C LYS A 42 47.81 -0.30 -13.47
N LYS A 43 47.85 -1.63 -13.32
CA LYS A 43 48.55 -2.55 -14.24
C LYS A 43 47.76 -3.85 -14.40
N SER A 44 47.72 -4.27 -15.65
CA SER A 44 47.08 -5.39 -16.31
C SER A 44 47.75 -6.75 -16.05
N SER A 45 46.95 -7.82 -16.13
CA SER A 45 47.21 -9.19 -16.65
C SER A 45 48.57 -9.87 -16.43
N LEU A 46 48.53 -11.20 -16.17
CA LEU A 46 49.62 -12.22 -16.18
C LEU A 46 50.41 -12.24 -14.86
N ASP A 47 50.71 -13.34 -14.15
CA ASP A 47 50.61 -14.79 -14.37
C ASP A 47 50.53 -15.52 -13.01
N LEU A 48 49.82 -16.64 -12.95
CA LEU A 48 49.85 -17.62 -11.85
C LEU A 48 50.99 -18.61 -12.07
N PRO A 49 51.61 -19.15 -11.00
CA PRO A 49 52.14 -20.50 -10.99
C PRO A 49 51.44 -21.41 -9.97
N PRO A 50 51.56 -22.75 -10.12
CA PRO A 50 50.53 -23.71 -9.71
C PRO A 50 50.85 -24.47 -8.40
N GLU A 51 49.79 -25.12 -7.88
CA GLU A 51 49.76 -26.32 -7.04
C GLU A 51 50.45 -26.32 -5.66
N ILE A 52 49.64 -26.42 -4.59
CA ILE A 52 49.81 -27.48 -3.56
C ILE A 52 48.42 -28.03 -3.18
N LEU A 53 48.24 -29.31 -3.49
CA LEU A 53 47.05 -30.12 -3.32
C LEU A 53 47.22 -30.94 -2.04
N ILE A 54 46.48 -30.67 -0.96
CA ILE A 54 46.26 -31.65 0.11
C ILE A 54 44.79 -31.62 0.55
N SER A 55 44.21 -32.81 0.43
CA SER A 55 42.87 -33.28 0.72
C SER A 55 42.40 -33.12 2.17
N LYS A 56 41.10 -32.93 2.35
CA LYS A 56 40.31 -33.45 3.49
C LYS A 56 38.81 -33.49 3.13
N THR A 57 38.42 -34.64 2.59
CA THR A 57 37.21 -35.41 2.91
C THR A 57 36.09 -34.74 3.71
N LEU A 58 34.89 -34.65 3.13
CA LEU A 58 33.60 -34.87 3.81
C LEU A 58 32.58 -35.41 2.80
N SER A 59 32.01 -36.56 3.13
CA SER A 59 31.14 -37.43 2.34
C SER A 59 29.69 -36.92 2.22
N PRO A 60 28.94 -37.37 1.19
CA PRO A 60 27.51 -37.13 1.05
C PRO A 60 26.72 -38.10 1.97
N TRP A 61 25.47 -37.76 2.31
CA TRP A 61 24.30 -38.65 2.53
C TRP A 61 23.23 -37.91 3.35
N THR A 62 22.05 -37.73 2.77
CA THR A 62 20.72 -38.03 3.38
C THR A 62 19.62 -37.54 2.43
N ASN A 63 19.26 -38.41 1.49
CA ASN A 63 17.92 -38.46 0.92
C ASN A 63 17.02 -39.13 1.96
N ALA A 64 15.88 -38.52 2.31
CA ALA A 64 14.73 -39.25 2.86
C ALA A 64 13.42 -38.53 2.49
N PRO A 65 12.39 -39.25 2.01
CA PRO A 65 11.12 -38.70 1.54
C PRO A 65 10.12 -38.52 2.70
N SER A 66 9.28 -37.48 2.65
CA SER A 66 8.14 -37.34 3.55
C SER A 66 6.88 -37.97 2.91
N PRO A 67 6.11 -38.79 3.65
CA PRO A 67 4.97 -39.52 3.09
C PRO A 67 3.75 -38.61 2.88
N CYS A 68 3.11 -38.78 1.73
CA CYS A 68 1.75 -38.34 1.48
C CYS A 68 0.80 -39.26 2.27
N VAL A 69 0.00 -38.70 3.17
CA VAL A 69 -1.17 -39.38 3.72
C VAL A 69 -2.40 -38.64 3.22
N GLU A 70 -3.22 -39.39 2.51
CA GLU A 70 -4.51 -39.01 1.95
C GLU A 70 -5.50 -38.63 3.05
N TYR A 71 -6.11 -37.46 2.93
CA TYR A 71 -7.41 -37.16 3.53
C TYR A 71 -8.37 -36.73 2.42
N GLU A 72 -8.87 -37.72 1.68
CA GLU A 72 -10.06 -37.57 0.86
C GLU A 72 -11.29 -37.82 1.74
N SER A 73 -11.87 -36.75 2.30
CA SER A 73 -13.31 -36.71 2.67
C SER A 73 -13.69 -35.35 3.27
N GLN A 74 -13.76 -34.30 2.44
CA GLN A 74 -14.59 -33.10 2.74
C GLN A 74 -14.76 -32.17 1.51
N LYS A 75 -14.81 -32.74 0.30
CA LYS A 75 -15.18 -32.01 -0.92
C LYS A 75 -16.71 -32.03 -1.11
N SER A 76 -17.45 -31.22 -0.37
CA SER A 76 -18.88 -30.99 -0.71
C SER A 76 -19.45 -29.60 -0.40
N SER A 77 -18.75 -28.67 0.25
CA SER A 77 -19.32 -27.36 0.62
C SER A 77 -18.64 -26.10 0.04
N LEU A 78 -17.58 -26.22 -0.77
CA LEU A 78 -16.81 -25.07 -1.28
C LEU A 78 -16.87 -24.96 -2.82
N ARG A 79 -18.02 -24.54 -3.37
CA ARG A 79 -18.22 -24.32 -4.83
C ARG A 79 -18.19 -22.85 -5.29
N MET A 80 -18.00 -21.86 -4.40
CA MET A 80 -17.97 -20.44 -4.81
C MET A 80 -16.59 -19.88 -5.19
N SER A 81 -15.48 -20.53 -4.83
CA SER A 81 -14.12 -20.04 -5.15
C SER A 81 -13.48 -20.69 -6.38
N SER A 82 -14.08 -21.74 -6.96
CA SER A 82 -13.44 -22.58 -7.97
C SER A 82 -13.67 -22.17 -9.43
N ARG A 83 -14.54 -21.18 -9.74
CA ARG A 83 -14.85 -20.79 -11.13
C ARG A 83 -14.19 -19.49 -11.63
N LYS A 84 -13.24 -18.91 -10.90
CA LYS A 84 -12.58 -17.63 -11.25
C LYS A 84 -11.26 -17.75 -12.04
N TRP A 85 -10.90 -18.93 -12.55
CA TRP A 85 -9.51 -19.20 -12.98
C TRP A 85 -9.19 -19.04 -14.49
N TYR A 86 -10.16 -18.71 -15.35
CA TYR A 86 -9.92 -18.57 -16.80
C TYR A 86 -9.25 -17.25 -17.24
N TYR A 87 -9.44 -16.17 -16.47
CA TYR A 87 -8.87 -14.86 -16.81
C TYR A 87 -7.34 -14.78 -16.67
N PRO A 88 -6.70 -15.27 -15.58
CA PRO A 88 -5.24 -15.21 -15.44
C PRO A 88 -4.49 -16.13 -16.42
N GLU A 89 -5.13 -17.17 -16.96
CA GLU A 89 -4.51 -18.10 -17.94
C GLU A 89 -4.08 -17.41 -19.24
N ASN A 90 -4.86 -16.45 -19.74
CA ASN A 90 -4.58 -15.81 -21.02
C ASN A 90 -3.72 -14.54 -20.88
N SER A 91 -3.91 -13.74 -19.82
CA SER A 91 -3.05 -12.58 -19.59
C SER A 91 -1.59 -12.99 -19.34
N ALA A 92 -1.37 -14.14 -18.70
CA ALA A 92 -0.03 -14.68 -18.46
C ALA A 92 0.56 -15.41 -19.68
N ARG A 93 -0.27 -15.90 -20.63
CA ARG A 93 0.20 -16.62 -21.83
C ARG A 93 0.91 -15.72 -22.83
N SER A 94 0.55 -14.44 -22.92
CA SER A 94 1.29 -13.46 -23.72
C SER A 94 2.61 -13.03 -23.08
N GLU A 95 2.77 -13.24 -21.77
CA GLU A 95 3.93 -12.78 -21.00
C GLU A 95 4.96 -13.87 -20.70
N MET A 96 4.59 -15.17 -20.68
CA MET A 96 5.53 -16.26 -20.45
C MET A 96 5.14 -17.59 -21.11
N GLY A 97 6.12 -18.23 -21.76
CA GLY A 97 6.09 -19.67 -21.99
C GLY A 97 6.38 -20.43 -20.69
N LYS A 98 5.40 -21.21 -20.21
CA LYS A 98 5.41 -22.19 -19.09
C LYS A 98 5.22 -21.66 -17.64
N PRO A 99 4.69 -22.49 -16.72
CA PRO A 99 3.84 -22.05 -15.61
C PRO A 99 4.60 -21.91 -14.29
N LEU A 100 4.92 -20.67 -13.90
CA LEU A 100 5.34 -20.33 -12.53
C LEU A 100 4.28 -19.49 -11.77
N SER A 101 3.21 -19.08 -12.45
CA SER A 101 2.13 -18.23 -11.91
C SER A 101 1.03 -18.97 -11.14
N PHE A 102 0.89 -20.29 -11.33
CA PHE A 102 -0.21 -21.09 -10.77
C PHE A 102 -0.06 -21.57 -9.30
N PRO A 103 1.12 -21.98 -8.80
CA PRO A 103 1.19 -22.51 -7.43
C PRO A 103 1.07 -21.42 -6.35
N VAL A 104 1.31 -20.15 -6.71
CA VAL A 104 1.33 -19.01 -5.79
C VAL A 104 -0.07 -18.46 -5.51
N THR A 105 -1.02 -18.61 -6.44
CA THR A 105 -2.40 -18.12 -6.27
C THR A 105 -3.30 -19.12 -5.55
N HIS A 106 -3.08 -20.43 -5.74
CA HIS A 106 -3.84 -21.49 -5.06
C HIS A 106 -3.58 -21.56 -3.54
N ARG A 107 -2.37 -21.26 -3.07
CA ARG A 107 -2.07 -21.22 -1.62
C ARG A 107 -2.65 -20.00 -0.90
N LYS A 108 -3.01 -18.94 -1.63
CA LYS A 108 -3.31 -17.62 -1.05
C LYS A 108 -4.76 -17.35 -0.71
N VAL A 109 -5.72 -18.17 -1.15
CA VAL A 109 -7.15 -17.94 -0.90
C VAL A 109 -7.58 -18.19 0.56
N PRO A 110 -7.03 -19.17 1.30
CA PRO A 110 -7.33 -19.32 2.73
C PRO A 110 -6.40 -18.50 3.66
N GLU A 111 -5.25 -18.02 3.18
CA GLU A 111 -4.27 -17.24 3.97
C GLU A 111 -4.51 -15.71 3.92
N THR A 112 -5.61 -15.24 3.31
CA THR A 112 -5.81 -13.83 2.93
C THR A 112 -5.93 -12.82 4.08
N MET A 113 -5.94 -13.24 5.35
CA MET A 113 -6.05 -12.31 6.48
C MET A 113 -4.71 -11.83 7.06
N SER A 114 -3.58 -12.54 6.86
CA SER A 114 -2.35 -12.23 7.63
C SER A 114 -1.10 -11.86 6.82
N LEU A 115 -1.01 -12.16 5.52
CA LEU A 115 0.27 -12.02 4.80
C LEU A 115 0.08 -11.59 3.34
N THR A 116 -0.12 -10.29 3.06
CA THR A 116 -0.34 -9.85 1.66
C THR A 116 0.57 -8.76 1.12
N VAL A 117 1.43 -8.11 1.93
CA VAL A 117 2.17 -6.93 1.39
C VAL A 117 3.64 -7.19 1.08
N ALA A 118 4.37 -7.97 1.90
CA ALA A 118 5.77 -8.31 1.62
C ALA A 118 5.94 -9.17 0.35
N GLN A 119 4.94 -10.00 0.04
CA GLN A 119 4.95 -10.86 -1.15
C GLN A 119 4.55 -10.13 -2.43
N LEU A 120 3.86 -8.98 -2.33
CA LEU A 120 3.50 -8.14 -3.48
C LEU A 120 4.76 -7.51 -4.09
N GLY A 121 5.73 -7.11 -3.26
CA GLY A 121 7.05 -6.63 -3.70
C GLY A 121 7.85 -7.69 -4.45
N HIS A 122 7.82 -8.95 -4.01
CA HIS A 122 8.47 -10.06 -4.72
C HIS A 122 7.78 -10.41 -6.04
N PHE A 123 6.45 -10.26 -6.12
CA PHE A 123 5.66 -10.50 -7.33
C PHE A 123 5.90 -9.41 -8.39
N LEU A 124 6.08 -8.15 -7.96
CA LEU A 124 6.48 -7.03 -8.84
C LEU A 124 7.92 -7.20 -9.36
N CYS A 125 8.80 -7.88 -8.61
CA CYS A 125 10.20 -8.12 -8.99
C CYS A 125 10.36 -9.26 -10.04
N GLY A 126 9.34 -10.09 -10.27
CA GLY A 126 9.46 -11.35 -11.00
C GLY A 126 9.17 -11.30 -12.52
N MET A 127 8.84 -10.15 -13.11
CA MET A 127 8.49 -10.06 -14.53
C MET A 127 9.58 -9.36 -15.37
N PRO A 128 10.60 -10.07 -15.88
CA PRO A 128 11.40 -9.58 -16.99
C PRO A 128 10.76 -10.03 -18.32
N SER A 129 10.09 -9.11 -19.04
CA SER A 129 9.84 -9.31 -20.46
C SER A 129 11.20 -9.21 -21.18
N LYS A 130 11.73 -10.37 -21.58
CA LYS A 130 12.94 -10.44 -22.40
C LYS A 130 12.62 -9.90 -23.79
N GLY A 131 13.17 -8.73 -24.11
CA GLY A 131 13.37 -8.28 -25.48
C GLY A 131 12.74 -6.93 -25.78
N CYS A 132 13.54 -5.86 -25.68
CA CYS A 132 13.51 -4.73 -26.61
C CYS A 132 14.79 -3.89 -26.48
N HIS A 133 15.21 -3.32 -27.62
CA HIS A 133 16.52 -2.73 -27.90
C HIS A 133 16.97 -1.60 -26.93
N LYS A 134 18.29 -1.41 -26.80
CA LYS A 134 19.06 -0.52 -25.89
C LYS A 134 18.49 0.85 -25.48
N ASN A 135 17.52 1.43 -26.17
CA ASN A 135 16.87 2.70 -25.77
C ASN A 135 15.57 2.50 -24.95
N SER A 136 14.98 1.30 -24.93
CA SER A 136 13.83 0.98 -24.07
C SER A 136 14.24 0.55 -22.66
N LEU A 137 15.52 0.22 -22.44
CA LEU A 137 16.03 -0.26 -21.15
C LEU A 137 15.88 0.82 -20.05
N ASP A 138 16.21 2.08 -20.34
CA ASP A 138 16.11 3.16 -19.35
C ASP A 138 14.65 3.44 -18.95
N ASN A 139 13.71 3.37 -19.90
CA ASN A 139 12.28 3.50 -19.60
C ASN A 139 11.76 2.31 -18.80
N THR A 140 12.16 1.08 -19.15
CA THR A 140 11.77 -0.12 -18.37
C THR A 140 12.35 -0.10 -16.95
N LEU A 141 13.59 0.38 -16.77
CA LEU A 141 14.21 0.54 -15.46
C LEU A 141 13.51 1.62 -14.62
N GLN A 142 13.06 2.71 -15.26
CA GLN A 142 12.25 3.72 -14.57
C GLN A 142 10.91 3.17 -14.10
N GLU A 143 10.22 2.36 -14.91
CA GLU A 143 8.96 1.73 -14.51
C GLU A 143 9.15 0.76 -13.34
N ILE A 144 10.24 0.00 -13.32
CA ILE A 144 10.61 -0.88 -12.20
C ILE A 144 10.85 -0.07 -10.92
N SER A 145 11.54 1.07 -11.00
CA SER A 145 11.79 1.90 -9.82
C SER A 145 10.51 2.52 -9.24
N LYS A 146 9.57 2.93 -10.11
CA LYS A 146 8.28 3.48 -9.70
C LYS A 146 7.38 2.42 -9.08
N SER A 147 7.34 1.22 -9.65
CA SER A 147 6.54 0.11 -9.10
C SER A 147 7.10 -0.37 -7.76
N LEU A 148 8.42 -0.41 -7.59
CA LEU A 148 9.08 -0.76 -6.33
C LEU A 148 8.83 0.29 -5.25
N GLY A 149 8.92 1.58 -5.59
CA GLY A 149 8.59 2.68 -4.69
C GLY A 149 7.13 2.61 -4.21
N ALA A 150 6.20 2.39 -5.14
CA ALA A 150 4.80 2.19 -4.81
C ALA A 150 4.58 0.97 -3.90
N GLY A 151 5.21 -0.17 -4.21
CA GLY A 151 5.17 -1.37 -3.38
C GLY A 151 5.66 -1.11 -1.95
N MET A 152 6.75 -0.38 -1.79
CA MET A 152 7.29 -0.03 -0.47
C MET A 152 6.34 0.85 0.34
N ILE A 153 5.71 1.85 -0.29
CA ILE A 153 4.69 2.70 0.37
C ILE A 153 3.53 1.84 0.88
N THR A 154 3.03 0.89 0.07
CA THR A 154 1.97 -0.02 0.51
C THR A 154 2.40 -0.91 1.67
N ALA A 155 3.64 -1.40 1.68
CA ALA A 155 4.16 -2.26 2.74
C ALA A 155 4.27 -1.52 4.07
N ILE A 156 4.90 -0.35 4.07
CA ILE A 156 5.14 0.44 5.29
C ILE A 156 3.80 0.90 5.88
N THR A 157 2.90 1.45 5.07
CA THR A 157 1.60 1.94 5.55
C THR A 157 0.73 0.83 6.16
N ASN A 158 0.71 -0.36 5.54
CA ASN A 158 -0.03 -1.50 6.08
C ASN A 158 0.60 -2.09 7.35
N ARG A 159 1.93 -2.00 7.52
CA ARG A 159 2.61 -2.45 8.75
C ARG A 159 2.25 -1.61 9.96
N ILE A 160 1.98 -0.32 9.78
CA ILE A 160 1.47 0.54 10.86
C ILE A 160 0.16 -0.05 11.41
N GLY A 161 -0.76 -0.45 10.52
CA GLY A 161 -2.00 -1.13 10.91
C GLY A 161 -1.78 -2.46 11.63
N ASP A 162 -0.85 -3.29 11.14
CA ASP A 162 -0.51 -4.57 11.77
C ASP A 162 0.02 -4.37 13.20
N VAL A 163 0.86 -3.35 13.43
CA VAL A 163 1.38 -3.04 14.77
C VAL A 163 0.26 -2.61 15.71
N LEU A 164 -0.67 -1.76 15.26
CA LEU A 164 -1.83 -1.35 16.06
C LEU A 164 -2.71 -2.56 16.42
N LEU A 165 -2.92 -3.47 15.47
CA LEU A 165 -3.66 -4.71 15.70
C LEU A 165 -2.94 -5.62 16.70
N LEU A 166 -1.62 -5.81 16.57
CA LEU A 166 -0.83 -6.62 17.50
C LEU A 166 -0.88 -6.07 18.93
N ILE A 167 -0.76 -4.75 19.11
CA ILE A 167 -0.90 -4.12 20.44
C ILE A 167 -2.31 -4.38 20.99
N SER A 168 -3.36 -4.28 20.16
CA SER A 168 -4.73 -4.57 20.59
C SER A 168 -4.92 -6.02 21.03
N ILE A 169 -4.25 -6.98 20.37
CA ILE A 169 -4.26 -8.39 20.79
C ILE A 169 -3.57 -8.54 22.14
N VAL A 170 -2.41 -7.91 22.35
CA VAL A 170 -1.71 -7.95 23.65
C VAL A 170 -2.61 -7.42 24.77
N LEU A 171 -3.39 -6.37 24.51
CA LEU A 171 -4.39 -5.87 25.47
C LEU A 171 -5.54 -6.88 25.68
N CYS A 172 -6.05 -7.55 24.64
CA CYS A 172 -7.03 -8.64 24.79
C CYS A 172 -6.49 -9.75 25.71
N VAL A 173 -5.23 -10.15 25.53
CA VAL A 173 -4.58 -11.18 26.36
C VAL A 173 -4.47 -10.74 27.80
N GLY A 174 -4.17 -9.46 28.06
CA GLY A 174 -4.18 -8.88 29.41
C GLY A 174 -5.54 -9.00 30.12
N GLN A 175 -6.63 -9.00 29.35
CA GLN A 175 -8.00 -9.16 29.84
C GLN A 175 -8.45 -10.63 29.94
N CYS A 176 -7.59 -11.59 29.57
CA CYS A 176 -7.88 -13.03 29.53
C CYS A 176 -9.02 -13.43 28.57
N HIS A 177 -9.37 -12.58 27.59
CA HIS A 177 -10.40 -12.86 26.60
C HIS A 177 -9.82 -12.92 25.18
N TRP A 178 -10.13 -13.99 24.45
CA TRP A 178 -9.72 -14.17 23.04
C TRP A 178 -10.88 -14.08 22.05
N TYR A 179 -12.11 -14.19 22.54
CA TYR A 179 -13.29 -14.23 21.70
C TYR A 179 -13.89 -12.84 21.53
N SER A 180 -14.17 -12.45 20.28
CA SER A 180 -14.71 -11.11 19.98
C SER A 180 -16.05 -10.83 20.65
N VAL A 181 -16.83 -11.88 20.94
CA VAL A 181 -18.15 -11.76 21.59
C VAL A 181 -18.04 -11.69 23.12
N ASP A 182 -16.88 -11.93 23.74
CA ASP A 182 -16.77 -11.96 25.20
C ASP A 182 -16.05 -10.73 25.79
N MET A 183 -15.79 -9.69 24.98
CA MET A 183 -15.08 -8.46 25.37
C MET A 183 -15.90 -7.49 26.29
N TRP A 184 -16.84 -8.01 27.07
CA TRP A 184 -17.99 -7.25 27.59
C TRP A 184 -17.78 -6.56 28.94
N PHE A 185 -16.61 -6.68 29.57
CA PHE A 185 -16.34 -5.98 30.84
C PHE A 185 -16.09 -4.50 30.59
N ILE A 186 -17.19 -3.76 30.47
CA ILE A 186 -17.25 -2.32 30.26
C ILE A 186 -16.75 -1.61 31.52
N ASN A 187 -15.78 -0.69 31.34
CA ASN A 187 -15.25 0.32 32.27
C ASN A 187 -13.76 0.24 32.64
N LEU A 188 -12.98 -0.68 32.07
CA LEU A 188 -11.51 -0.58 32.18
C LEU A 188 -10.97 0.51 31.23
N TYR A 189 -10.00 1.29 31.71
CA TYR A 189 -9.29 2.28 30.88
C TYR A 189 -8.64 1.64 29.65
N GLU A 190 -8.20 0.38 29.78
CA GLU A 190 -7.61 -0.43 28.70
C GLU A 190 -8.58 -0.66 27.53
N ASN A 191 -9.89 -0.66 27.76
CA ASN A 191 -10.86 -0.84 26.67
C ASN A 191 -10.88 0.38 25.74
N LYS A 192 -10.73 1.59 26.29
CA LYS A 192 -10.73 2.82 25.48
C LYS A 192 -9.52 2.88 24.55
N THR A 193 -8.34 2.50 25.04
CA THR A 193 -7.12 2.44 24.22
C THR A 193 -7.25 1.35 23.17
N GLN A 194 -7.77 0.18 23.54
CA GLN A 194 -8.02 -0.92 22.63
C GLN A 194 -8.98 -0.56 21.48
N VAL A 195 -10.09 0.12 21.76
CA VAL A 195 -11.02 0.63 20.73
C VAL A 195 -10.33 1.54 19.74
N MET A 196 -9.49 2.47 20.23
CA MET A 196 -8.74 3.38 19.36
C MET A 196 -7.70 2.65 18.50
N LEU A 197 -7.04 1.62 19.04
CA LEU A 197 -6.10 0.78 18.31
C LEU A 197 -6.79 -0.06 17.22
N ILE A 198 -7.93 -0.68 17.54
CA ILE A 198 -8.75 -1.46 16.59
C ILE A 198 -9.29 -0.55 15.48
N LEU A 199 -9.80 0.63 15.83
CA LEU A 199 -10.25 1.65 14.88
C LEU A 199 -9.09 2.08 13.97
N GLY A 200 -7.91 2.38 14.52
CA GLY A 200 -6.72 2.73 13.75
C GLY A 200 -6.26 1.61 12.79
N ALA A 201 -6.29 0.35 13.24
CA ALA A 201 -5.99 -0.81 12.40
C ALA A 201 -7.01 -0.97 11.26
N GLY A 202 -8.30 -0.79 11.54
CA GLY A 202 -9.36 -0.80 10.53
C GLY A 202 -9.19 0.32 9.49
N MET A 203 -8.90 1.55 9.94
CA MET A 203 -8.71 2.73 9.08
C MET A 203 -7.48 2.62 8.17
N THR A 204 -6.36 2.08 8.67
CA THR A 204 -5.13 1.88 7.87
C THR A 204 -5.36 0.87 6.74
N LYS A 205 -5.97 -0.29 7.05
CA LYS A 205 -6.27 -1.33 6.03
C LYS A 205 -7.32 -0.91 5.02
N SER A 206 -8.33 -0.15 5.45
CA SER A 206 -9.38 0.37 4.57
C SER A 206 -9.01 1.67 3.83
N ALA A 207 -7.75 2.11 3.93
CA ALA A 207 -7.21 3.30 3.27
C ALA A 207 -8.00 4.59 3.56
N GLN A 208 -8.50 4.76 4.78
CA GLN A 208 -9.15 6.00 5.20
C GLN A 208 -8.11 7.11 5.44
N ILE A 209 -8.54 8.38 5.45
CA ILE A 209 -7.69 9.52 5.80
C ILE A 209 -7.18 9.29 7.24
N PRO A 210 -5.87 9.38 7.51
CA PRO A 210 -4.81 9.94 6.64
C PRO A 210 -4.06 8.93 5.75
N PHE A 211 -4.32 7.64 5.88
CA PHE A 211 -3.60 6.56 5.20
C PHE A 211 -4.16 6.22 3.80
N SER A 212 -4.74 7.18 3.08
CA SER A 212 -5.36 6.93 1.77
C SER A 212 -4.36 6.82 0.62
N SER A 213 -3.15 7.38 0.79
CA SER A 213 -2.20 7.60 -0.31
C SER A 213 -1.68 6.32 -0.98
N TRP A 214 -1.64 5.20 -0.25
CA TRP A 214 -1.06 3.96 -0.75
C TRP A 214 -1.94 3.25 -1.79
N LEU A 215 -3.28 3.46 -1.75
CA LEU A 215 -4.20 2.71 -2.59
C LEU A 215 -4.10 3.09 -4.08
N PRO A 216 -4.05 4.39 -4.48
CA PRO A 216 -3.80 4.75 -5.87
C PRO A 216 -2.39 4.41 -6.34
N ALA A 217 -1.40 4.45 -5.45
CA ALA A 217 -0.03 4.05 -5.76
C ALA A 217 0.07 2.54 -6.09
N ALA A 218 -0.71 1.70 -5.39
CA ALA A 218 -0.74 0.24 -5.61
C ALA A 218 -1.18 -0.17 -7.03
N MET A 219 -1.83 0.73 -7.78
CA MET A 219 -2.33 0.46 -9.13
C MET A 219 -1.24 0.35 -10.21
N ALA A 220 0.03 0.53 -9.83
CA ALA A 220 1.17 0.13 -10.65
C ALA A 220 1.20 -1.40 -10.93
N ALA A 221 0.50 -2.20 -10.11
CA ALA A 221 0.42 -3.65 -10.26
C ALA A 221 -0.39 -4.09 -11.52
N PRO A 222 -0.19 -5.34 -12.00
CA PRO A 222 -0.94 -5.89 -13.12
C PRO A 222 -2.44 -5.99 -12.83
N THR A 223 -3.27 -5.84 -13.87
CA THR A 223 -4.73 -5.75 -13.81
C THR A 223 -5.42 -6.91 -13.06
N PRO A 224 -5.09 -8.21 -13.26
CA PRO A 224 -5.77 -9.29 -12.54
C PRO A 224 -5.46 -9.28 -11.04
N VAL A 225 -4.26 -8.84 -10.63
CA VAL A 225 -3.90 -8.72 -9.21
C VAL A 225 -4.67 -7.57 -8.58
N SER A 226 -4.77 -6.42 -9.27
CA SER A 226 -5.58 -5.29 -8.79
C SER A 226 -7.06 -5.64 -8.68
N ALA A 227 -7.57 -6.45 -9.62
CA ALA A 227 -8.94 -6.95 -9.62
C ALA A 227 -9.27 -7.79 -8.39
N LEU A 228 -8.34 -8.60 -7.90
CA LEU A 228 -8.58 -9.46 -6.74
C LEU A 228 -8.26 -8.74 -5.43
N VAL A 229 -7.01 -8.28 -5.30
CA VAL A 229 -6.44 -7.83 -4.03
C VAL A 229 -7.03 -6.50 -3.58
N HIS A 230 -7.09 -5.52 -4.48
CA HIS A 230 -7.46 -4.16 -4.13
C HIS A 230 -8.96 -3.87 -4.25
N SER A 231 -9.72 -4.72 -4.94
CA SER A 231 -11.16 -4.54 -5.09
C SER A 231 -11.97 -5.30 -4.04
N SER A 232 -11.53 -6.50 -3.63
CA SER A 232 -12.41 -7.45 -2.94
C SER A 232 -11.89 -8.00 -1.61
N THR A 233 -10.56 -8.01 -1.36
CA THR A 233 -10.00 -8.71 -0.19
C THR A 233 -9.21 -7.83 0.77
N LEU A 234 -8.20 -7.08 0.31
CA LEU A 234 -7.28 -6.39 1.23
C LEU A 234 -7.97 -5.20 1.89
N VAL A 235 -8.64 -4.37 1.09
CA VAL A 235 -9.18 -3.09 1.58
C VAL A 235 -10.50 -3.27 2.33
N THR A 236 -11.29 -4.27 1.95
CA THR A 236 -12.51 -4.69 2.64
C THR A 236 -12.23 -5.41 3.96
N ALA A 237 -11.05 -6.02 4.14
CA ALA A 237 -10.67 -6.67 5.39
C ALA A 237 -10.68 -5.70 6.59
N GLY A 238 -10.31 -4.43 6.38
CA GLY A 238 -10.40 -3.41 7.43
C GLY A 238 -11.83 -3.12 7.87
N VAL A 239 -12.76 -3.02 6.91
CA VAL A 239 -14.19 -2.83 7.19
C VAL A 239 -14.77 -4.08 7.87
N PHE A 240 -14.41 -5.27 7.37
CA PHE A 240 -14.85 -6.54 7.95
C PHE A 240 -14.37 -6.74 9.39
N LEU A 241 -13.14 -6.32 9.70
CA LEU A 241 -12.63 -6.33 11.07
C LEU A 241 -13.52 -5.50 12.00
N LEU A 242 -13.91 -4.30 11.57
CA LEU A 242 -14.78 -3.43 12.37
C LEU A 242 -16.20 -3.99 12.50
N ILE A 243 -16.76 -4.63 11.46
CA ILE A 243 -18.03 -5.36 11.56
C ILE A 243 -17.95 -6.46 12.63
N ARG A 244 -16.85 -7.20 12.70
CA ARG A 244 -16.69 -8.29 13.68
C ARG A 244 -16.59 -7.83 15.12
N PHE A 245 -15.97 -6.67 15.36
CA PHE A 245 -15.84 -6.09 16.70
C PHE A 245 -16.90 -5.03 17.00
N TYR A 246 -17.93 -4.90 16.14
CA TYR A 246 -18.87 -3.80 16.21
C TYR A 246 -19.60 -3.71 17.55
N ASP A 247 -20.10 -4.83 18.09
CA ASP A 247 -20.84 -4.85 19.35
C ASP A 247 -20.03 -4.25 20.52
N PHE A 248 -18.72 -4.51 20.53
CA PHE A 248 -17.80 -3.93 21.51
C PHE A 248 -17.49 -2.46 21.21
N LEU A 249 -17.22 -2.13 19.95
CA LEU A 249 -16.87 -0.77 19.52
C LEU A 249 -18.02 0.23 19.71
N TYR A 250 -19.25 -0.20 19.46
CA TYR A 250 -20.46 0.60 19.55
C TYR A 250 -20.74 1.14 20.96
N CYS A 251 -20.29 0.43 22.00
CA CYS A 251 -20.44 0.87 23.39
C CYS A 251 -19.75 2.22 23.70
N PHE A 252 -18.84 2.67 22.82
CA PHE A 252 -18.08 3.91 23.01
C PHE A 252 -18.51 5.01 22.03
N ASN A 253 -19.12 6.09 22.52
CA ASN A 253 -19.56 7.23 21.70
C ASN A 253 -18.49 7.85 20.79
N TYR A 254 -17.21 7.80 21.18
CA TYR A 254 -16.11 8.34 20.37
C TYR A 254 -15.90 7.54 19.07
N PHE A 255 -16.22 6.24 19.06
CA PHE A 255 -16.04 5.39 17.88
C PHE A 255 -16.90 5.89 16.71
N ASN A 256 -18.21 6.07 16.94
CA ASN A 256 -19.14 6.51 15.90
C ASN A 256 -18.81 7.92 15.39
N THR A 257 -18.50 8.86 16.28
CA THR A 257 -18.24 10.25 15.87
C THR A 257 -16.95 10.42 15.06
N VAL A 258 -15.86 9.78 15.48
CA VAL A 258 -14.58 9.81 14.76
C VAL A 258 -14.71 9.11 13.40
N LEU A 259 -15.35 7.95 13.38
CA LEU A 259 -15.49 7.15 12.17
C LEU A 259 -16.42 7.83 11.14
N LEU A 260 -17.49 8.49 11.59
CA LEU A 260 -18.38 9.29 10.74
C LEU A 260 -17.63 10.46 10.08
N LEU A 261 -16.86 11.23 10.86
CA LEU A 261 -16.11 12.37 10.32
C LEU A 261 -15.07 11.92 9.28
N VAL A 262 -14.27 10.90 9.61
CA VAL A 262 -13.21 10.40 8.74
C VAL A 262 -13.81 9.82 7.45
N SER A 263 -14.91 9.08 7.54
CA SER A 263 -15.53 8.41 6.39
C SER A 263 -16.20 9.37 5.40
N ILE A 264 -16.83 10.45 5.88
CA ILE A 264 -17.40 11.47 4.99
C ILE A 264 -16.29 12.23 4.28
N MET A 265 -15.23 12.61 5.00
CA MET A 265 -14.09 13.30 4.42
C MET A 265 -13.37 12.45 3.37
N THR A 266 -13.20 11.14 3.61
CA THR A 266 -12.59 10.23 2.62
C THR A 266 -13.43 10.07 1.38
N MET A 267 -14.76 9.97 1.55
CA MET A 267 -15.68 9.85 0.43
C MET A 267 -15.64 11.09 -0.48
N VAL A 268 -15.68 12.29 0.10
CA VAL A 268 -15.63 13.55 -0.67
C VAL A 268 -14.26 13.71 -1.35
N MET A 269 -13.17 13.53 -0.61
CA MET A 269 -11.81 13.70 -1.14
C MET A 269 -11.53 12.76 -2.32
N SER A 270 -11.87 11.47 -2.18
CA SER A 270 -11.67 10.51 -3.27
C SER A 270 -12.59 10.71 -4.45
N GLY A 271 -13.84 11.11 -4.23
CA GLY A 271 -14.76 11.45 -5.30
C GLY A 271 -14.25 12.61 -6.16
N LEU A 272 -13.76 13.67 -5.51
CA LEU A 272 -13.18 14.83 -6.21
C LEU A 272 -11.89 14.45 -6.95
N ALA A 273 -11.00 13.66 -6.33
CA ALA A 273 -9.79 13.17 -7.00
C ALA A 273 -10.13 12.30 -8.24
N ALA A 274 -11.08 11.39 -8.13
CA ALA A 274 -11.52 10.51 -9.23
C ALA A 274 -12.11 11.29 -10.41
N SER A 275 -12.66 12.48 -10.15
CA SER A 275 -13.27 13.32 -11.17
C SER A 275 -12.26 14.01 -12.09
N VAL A 276 -11.02 14.20 -11.63
CA VAL A 276 -9.95 14.88 -12.39
C VAL A 276 -9.01 13.89 -13.06
N GLU A 277 -8.76 12.74 -12.44
CA GLU A 277 -7.80 11.73 -12.93
C GLU A 277 -8.14 11.18 -14.33
N TRP A 278 -7.12 10.86 -15.14
CA TRP A 278 -7.30 10.31 -16.49
C TRP A 278 -6.86 8.84 -16.62
N ASP A 279 -6.14 8.30 -15.64
CA ASP A 279 -5.74 6.89 -15.63
C ASP A 279 -6.91 6.00 -15.21
N MET A 280 -7.32 5.07 -16.07
CA MET A 280 -8.48 4.20 -15.80
C MET A 280 -8.36 3.45 -14.46
N LYS A 281 -7.21 2.83 -14.18
CA LYS A 281 -7.00 2.07 -12.93
C LYS A 281 -7.10 2.97 -11.71
N LYS A 282 -6.57 4.19 -11.76
CA LYS A 282 -6.64 5.15 -10.64
C LYS A 282 -8.06 5.63 -10.42
N ILE A 283 -8.84 5.88 -11.48
CA ILE A 283 -10.27 6.22 -11.34
C ILE A 283 -11.02 5.06 -10.65
N ILE A 284 -10.76 3.81 -11.06
CA ILE A 284 -11.40 2.64 -10.44
C ILE A 284 -10.96 2.49 -8.96
N ALA A 285 -9.70 2.78 -8.64
CA ALA A 285 -9.16 2.72 -7.28
C ALA A 285 -9.69 3.85 -6.38
N LEU A 286 -9.73 5.10 -6.85
CA LEU A 286 -10.30 6.21 -6.09
C LEU A 286 -11.81 5.99 -5.87
N SER A 287 -12.49 5.39 -6.86
CA SER A 287 -13.87 5.00 -6.68
C SER A 287 -14.06 3.81 -5.74
N THR A 288 -13.07 2.94 -5.48
CA THR A 288 -13.18 1.97 -4.35
C THR A 288 -13.02 2.68 -3.02
N LEU A 289 -12.08 3.64 -2.92
CA LEU A 289 -11.90 4.46 -1.72
C LEU A 289 -13.21 5.16 -1.30
N SER A 290 -13.93 5.74 -2.25
CA SER A 290 -15.21 6.42 -1.96
C SER A 290 -16.29 5.47 -1.42
N GLN A 291 -16.38 4.24 -1.95
CA GLN A 291 -17.37 3.24 -1.50
C GLN A 291 -16.98 2.63 -0.15
N LEU A 292 -15.69 2.49 0.13
CA LEU A 292 -15.20 2.11 1.45
C LEU A 292 -15.49 3.19 2.48
N GLY A 293 -15.35 4.47 2.11
CA GLY A 293 -15.85 5.59 2.90
C GLY A 293 -17.34 5.43 3.20
N LEU A 294 -18.16 5.04 2.22
CA LEU A 294 -19.59 4.80 2.42
C LEU A 294 -19.86 3.63 3.37
N MET A 295 -19.14 2.51 3.22
CA MET A 295 -19.25 1.38 4.16
C MET A 295 -18.86 1.77 5.58
N MET A 296 -17.78 2.52 5.75
CA MET A 296 -17.36 3.01 7.07
C MET A 296 -18.44 3.92 7.66
N MET A 297 -18.94 4.88 6.89
CA MET A 297 -20.02 5.75 7.35
C MET A 297 -21.24 4.94 7.81
N THR A 298 -21.65 3.91 7.08
CA THR A 298 -22.81 3.07 7.46
C THR A 298 -22.62 2.36 8.79
N LEU A 299 -21.38 1.95 9.11
CA LEU A 299 -21.06 1.40 10.43
C LEU A 299 -21.22 2.46 11.53
N SER A 300 -20.78 3.71 11.31
CA SER A 300 -20.97 4.78 12.29
C SER A 300 -22.43 5.20 12.52
N LEU A 301 -23.31 4.95 11.55
CA LEU A 301 -24.76 5.19 11.64
C LEU A 301 -25.51 4.06 12.34
N ASN A 302 -24.80 3.07 12.88
CA ASN A 302 -25.33 1.88 13.52
C ASN A 302 -26.09 0.91 12.62
N MET A 303 -25.70 0.84 11.34
CA MET A 303 -26.36 0.00 10.33
C MET A 303 -25.43 -1.10 9.84
N LEU A 304 -25.16 -2.08 10.71
CA LEU A 304 -24.19 -3.16 10.44
C LEU A 304 -24.60 -4.05 9.26
N ASP A 305 -25.87 -4.45 9.20
CA ASP A 305 -26.37 -5.36 8.16
C ASP A 305 -26.30 -4.71 6.76
N LEU A 306 -26.63 -3.42 6.67
CA LEU A 306 -26.52 -2.65 5.43
C LEU A 306 -25.07 -2.47 4.99
N ALA A 307 -24.14 -2.24 5.93
CA ALA A 307 -22.72 -2.16 5.65
C ALA A 307 -22.19 -3.47 5.05
N TYR A 308 -22.60 -4.61 5.61
CA TYR A 308 -22.22 -5.93 5.11
C TYR A 308 -22.82 -6.24 3.74
N LEU A 309 -24.12 -5.99 3.54
CA LEU A 309 -24.79 -6.15 2.25
C LEU A 309 -24.14 -5.29 1.17
N HIS A 310 -23.83 -4.03 1.50
CA HIS A 310 -23.15 -3.13 0.56
C HIS A 310 -21.75 -3.64 0.21
N MET A 311 -20.98 -4.15 1.19
CA MET A 311 -19.66 -4.76 0.97
C MET A 311 -19.70 -5.90 -0.06
N VAL A 312 -20.69 -6.79 0.03
CA VAL A 312 -20.85 -7.91 -0.92
C VAL A 312 -21.20 -7.39 -2.31
N SER A 313 -22.14 -6.44 -2.42
CA SER A 313 -22.51 -5.84 -3.71
C SER A 313 -21.32 -5.12 -4.37
N HIS A 314 -20.54 -4.38 -3.58
CA HIS A 314 -19.33 -3.68 -4.00
C HIS A 314 -18.28 -4.61 -4.59
N ALA A 315 -18.02 -5.74 -3.91
CA ALA A 315 -17.06 -6.72 -4.41
C ALA A 315 -17.45 -7.25 -5.80
N LEU A 316 -18.74 -7.38 -6.10
CA LEU A 316 -19.21 -7.86 -7.40
C LEU A 316 -19.04 -6.83 -8.52
N PHE A 317 -19.55 -5.60 -8.35
CA PHE A 317 -19.47 -4.61 -9.43
C PHE A 317 -18.07 -4.05 -9.63
N LYS A 318 -17.24 -3.97 -8.58
CA LYS A 318 -15.83 -3.58 -8.74
C LYS A 318 -15.02 -4.66 -9.43
N ALA A 319 -15.23 -5.93 -9.11
CA ALA A 319 -14.58 -7.01 -9.83
C ALA A 319 -14.94 -6.98 -11.32
N LEU A 320 -16.21 -6.68 -11.66
CA LEU A 320 -16.63 -6.49 -13.05
C LEU A 320 -15.86 -5.33 -13.72
N LEU A 321 -15.78 -4.16 -13.08
CA LEU A 321 -15.02 -3.00 -13.61
C LEU A 321 -13.55 -3.32 -13.87
N PHE A 322 -12.87 -4.00 -12.94
CA PHE A 322 -11.46 -4.33 -13.11
C PHE A 322 -11.21 -5.39 -14.19
N ILE A 323 -12.11 -6.37 -14.37
CA ILE A 323 -12.00 -7.34 -15.48
C ILE A 323 -12.19 -6.62 -16.82
N CYS A 324 -13.17 -5.72 -16.92
CA CYS A 324 -13.39 -4.94 -18.14
C CYS A 324 -12.20 -4.03 -18.45
N ALA A 325 -11.71 -3.28 -17.47
CA ALA A 325 -10.52 -2.43 -17.63
C ALA A 325 -9.29 -3.25 -18.02
N GLY A 326 -9.14 -4.46 -17.47
CA GLY A 326 -8.10 -5.39 -17.88
C GLY A 326 -8.20 -5.78 -19.35
N ASN A 327 -9.40 -6.09 -19.85
CA ASN A 327 -9.61 -6.40 -21.27
C ASN A 327 -9.30 -5.19 -22.18
N LEU A 328 -9.69 -3.98 -21.77
CA LEU A 328 -9.35 -2.75 -22.49
C LEU A 328 -7.84 -2.53 -22.56
N ILE A 329 -7.13 -2.65 -21.45
CA ILE A 329 -5.67 -2.44 -21.39
C ILE A 329 -4.93 -3.45 -22.28
N MET A 330 -5.37 -4.71 -22.30
CA MET A 330 -4.77 -5.72 -23.18
C MET A 330 -4.98 -5.39 -24.67
N ASN A 331 -6.16 -4.90 -25.03
CA ASN A 331 -6.50 -4.59 -26.43
C ASN A 331 -5.88 -3.28 -26.92
N PHE A 332 -5.61 -2.32 -26.04
CA PHE A 332 -4.95 -1.05 -26.38
C PHE A 332 -3.45 -1.01 -26.03
N PHE A 333 -2.72 -2.10 -26.29
CA PHE A 333 -1.25 -2.16 -26.13
C PHE A 333 -0.74 -1.63 -24.78
N HIS A 334 -1.38 -2.02 -23.67
CA HIS A 334 -1.03 -1.58 -22.31
C HIS A 334 -1.24 -0.09 -21.99
N SER A 335 -1.86 0.69 -22.88
CA SER A 335 -2.24 2.07 -22.56
C SER A 335 -3.35 2.11 -21.51
N GLN A 336 -3.22 3.01 -20.53
CA GLN A 336 -4.17 3.16 -19.40
C GLN A 336 -4.92 4.50 -19.44
N ASP A 337 -4.48 5.42 -20.29
CA ASP A 337 -5.04 6.76 -20.45
C ASP A 337 -6.41 6.70 -21.10
N LEU A 338 -7.43 7.22 -20.39
CA LEU A 338 -8.80 7.32 -20.89
C LEU A 338 -8.90 8.17 -22.17
N ARG A 339 -8.00 9.15 -22.34
CA ARG A 339 -7.96 10.07 -23.49
C ARG A 339 -7.63 9.38 -24.81
N TRP A 340 -6.92 8.25 -24.75
CA TRP A 340 -6.55 7.47 -25.94
C TRP A 340 -7.67 6.52 -26.36
N MET A 341 -8.60 6.22 -25.46
CA MET A 341 -9.72 5.32 -25.69
C MET A 341 -10.97 6.11 -26.08
N GLY A 342 -11.84 5.48 -26.86
CA GLY A 342 -13.10 6.09 -27.28
C GLY A 342 -13.88 5.17 -28.22
N ASN A 343 -15.18 5.48 -28.39
CA ASN A 343 -16.11 4.77 -29.26
C ASN A 343 -16.11 3.23 -29.13
N LEU A 344 -16.02 2.74 -27.89
CA LEU A 344 -15.97 1.30 -27.60
C LEU A 344 -17.30 0.58 -27.83
N SER A 345 -18.41 1.31 -27.81
CA SER A 345 -19.78 0.75 -27.93
C SER A 345 -19.98 -0.07 -29.21
N LEU A 346 -19.41 0.39 -30.32
CA LEU A 346 -19.51 -0.30 -31.61
C LEU A 346 -18.46 -1.42 -31.79
N GLN A 347 -17.33 -1.32 -31.07
CA GLN A 347 -16.17 -2.16 -31.31
C GLN A 347 -16.14 -3.40 -30.41
N MET A 348 -16.53 -3.25 -29.15
CA MET A 348 -16.52 -4.31 -28.14
C MET A 348 -17.82 -4.26 -27.31
N PRO A 349 -18.93 -4.75 -27.86
CA PRO A 349 -20.26 -4.52 -27.30
C PRO A 349 -20.44 -5.16 -25.92
N LEU A 350 -19.87 -6.35 -25.68
CA LEU A 350 -20.02 -7.01 -24.38
C LEU A 350 -19.28 -6.24 -23.28
N THR A 351 -18.04 -5.83 -23.54
CA THR A 351 -17.28 -5.02 -22.56
C THR A 351 -17.94 -3.67 -22.32
N SER A 352 -18.49 -3.06 -23.37
CA SER A 352 -19.19 -1.77 -23.27
C SER A 352 -20.41 -1.87 -22.37
N LEU A 353 -21.21 -2.94 -22.53
CA LEU A 353 -22.38 -3.22 -21.72
C LEU A 353 -21.99 -3.45 -20.26
N SER A 354 -20.95 -4.26 -20.00
CA SER A 354 -20.53 -4.54 -18.62
C SER A 354 -19.92 -3.33 -17.91
N ILE A 355 -19.22 -2.45 -18.63
CA ILE A 355 -18.73 -1.17 -18.09
C ILE A 355 -19.91 -0.25 -17.75
N LEU A 356 -20.90 -0.13 -18.64
CA LEU A 356 -22.11 0.65 -18.38
C LEU A 356 -22.88 0.08 -17.18
N LEU A 357 -23.08 -1.23 -17.13
CA LEU A 357 -23.85 -1.87 -16.06
C LEU A 357 -23.19 -1.71 -14.69
N SER A 358 -21.86 -1.86 -14.61
CA SER A 358 -21.12 -1.73 -13.35
C SER A 358 -20.98 -0.28 -12.87
N SER A 359 -20.79 0.68 -13.77
CA SER A 359 -20.75 2.11 -13.43
C SER A 359 -22.11 2.64 -12.97
N MET A 360 -23.21 2.25 -13.66
CA MET A 360 -24.57 2.59 -13.26
C MET A 360 -24.93 1.95 -11.91
N ALA A 361 -24.50 0.70 -11.68
CA ALA A 361 -24.63 0.07 -10.37
C ALA A 361 -23.87 0.88 -9.31
N MET A 362 -22.63 1.30 -9.57
CA MET A 362 -21.85 2.11 -8.62
C MET A 362 -22.51 3.45 -8.27
N GLY A 363 -23.18 4.09 -9.24
CA GLY A 363 -23.95 5.33 -9.09
C GLY A 363 -25.30 5.16 -8.38
N GLY A 364 -25.78 3.93 -8.18
CA GLY A 364 -27.05 3.66 -7.48
C GLY A 364 -28.30 3.82 -8.36
N PHE A 365 -28.19 3.60 -9.67
CA PHE A 365 -29.36 3.61 -10.56
C PHE A 365 -30.41 2.56 -10.14
N PRO A 366 -31.72 2.86 -10.30
CA PRO A 366 -32.79 2.01 -9.81
C PRO A 366 -32.70 0.58 -10.36
N PHE A 367 -33.09 -0.39 -9.52
CA PHE A 367 -33.09 -1.84 -9.79
C PHE A 367 -31.71 -2.52 -9.92
N LEU A 368 -30.60 -1.80 -9.85
CA LEU A 368 -29.26 -2.39 -9.80
C LEU A 368 -28.84 -2.73 -8.37
N SER A 369 -27.85 -3.61 -8.21
CA SER A 369 -27.44 -4.13 -6.89
C SER A 369 -27.17 -3.08 -5.80
N SER A 370 -26.56 -1.95 -6.16
CA SER A 370 -26.19 -0.91 -5.19
C SER A 370 -27.38 -0.05 -4.76
N PHE A 371 -28.43 0.05 -5.59
CA PHE A 371 -29.63 0.86 -5.29
C PHE A 371 -30.27 0.40 -3.98
N TYR A 372 -30.51 -0.91 -3.83
CA TYR A 372 -31.11 -1.48 -2.63
C TYR A 372 -30.38 -1.12 -1.34
N THR A 373 -29.05 -0.97 -1.38
CA THR A 373 -28.27 -0.65 -0.18
C THR A 373 -28.11 0.86 0.00
N LYS A 374 -27.67 1.58 -1.04
CA LYS A 374 -27.39 3.02 -0.95
C LYS A 374 -28.63 3.85 -0.65
N ASP A 375 -29.77 3.50 -1.24
CA ASP A 375 -31.01 4.24 -1.03
C ASP A 375 -31.50 4.07 0.42
N GLN A 376 -31.52 2.83 0.92
CA GLN A 376 -31.86 2.53 2.32
C GLN A 376 -30.93 3.23 3.32
N ILE A 377 -29.63 3.32 3.01
CA ILE A 377 -28.66 4.04 3.85
C ILE A 377 -29.01 5.53 3.94
N LEU A 378 -29.45 6.15 2.85
CA LEU A 378 -29.80 7.57 2.83
C LEU A 378 -31.12 7.84 3.55
N GLU A 379 -32.12 6.98 3.35
CA GLU A 379 -33.40 7.07 4.06
C GLU A 379 -33.20 7.00 5.58
N LEU A 380 -32.42 6.04 6.05
CA LEU A 380 -32.13 5.86 7.47
C LEU A 380 -31.28 6.98 8.06
N LEU A 381 -30.39 7.59 7.25
CA LEU A 381 -29.62 8.76 7.68
C LEU A 381 -30.53 9.95 8.00
N ILE A 382 -31.53 10.21 7.15
CA ILE A 382 -32.51 11.28 7.38
C ILE A 382 -33.38 10.96 8.59
N TYR A 383 -33.84 9.72 8.69
CA TYR A 383 -34.71 9.28 9.78
C TYR A 383 -34.04 9.42 11.16
N ASN A 384 -32.76 9.08 11.26
CA ASN A 384 -32.01 9.15 12.52
C ASN A 384 -31.63 10.59 12.92
N SER A 385 -32.05 11.63 12.18
CA SER A 385 -31.87 13.05 12.52
C SER A 385 -30.42 13.46 12.83
N TRP A 386 -29.46 12.97 12.05
CA TRP A 386 -28.07 13.42 12.14
C TRP A 386 -27.92 14.91 11.80
N SER A 387 -26.79 15.50 12.15
CA SER A 387 -26.53 16.92 11.88
C SER A 387 -26.73 17.25 10.40
N VAL A 388 -27.32 18.41 10.12
CA VAL A 388 -27.59 18.88 8.75
C VAL A 388 -26.32 18.88 7.89
N SER A 389 -25.16 19.17 8.48
CA SER A 389 -23.87 19.13 7.78
C SER A 389 -23.51 17.74 7.25
N VAL A 390 -23.74 16.68 8.06
CA VAL A 390 -23.49 15.29 7.66
C VAL A 390 -24.41 14.90 6.52
N VAL A 391 -25.70 15.23 6.63
CA VAL A 391 -26.70 14.95 5.59
C VAL A 391 -26.31 15.62 4.26
N VAL A 392 -25.96 16.91 4.29
CA VAL A 392 -25.59 17.66 3.08
C VAL A 392 -24.30 17.10 2.45
N LEU A 393 -23.26 16.85 3.24
CA LEU A 393 -22.00 16.31 2.73
C LEU A 393 -22.19 14.93 2.08
N MET A 394 -23.09 14.12 2.62
CA MET A 394 -23.41 12.81 2.07
C MET A 394 -24.15 12.87 0.74
N TYR A 395 -25.12 13.77 0.62
CA TYR A 395 -25.79 13.97 -0.65
C TYR A 395 -24.86 14.54 -1.73
N VAL A 396 -23.98 15.48 -1.34
CA VAL A 396 -22.94 15.99 -2.24
C VAL A 396 -21.98 14.88 -2.67
N SER A 397 -21.52 14.03 -1.75
CA SER A 397 -20.60 12.94 -2.07
C SER A 397 -21.22 11.92 -3.03
N ILE A 398 -22.50 11.57 -2.86
CA ILE A 398 -23.23 10.70 -3.79
C ILE A 398 -23.36 11.35 -5.17
N GLY A 399 -23.69 12.64 -5.24
CA GLY A 399 -23.70 13.39 -6.50
C GLY A 399 -22.34 13.35 -7.22
N ILE A 400 -21.23 13.50 -6.47
CA ILE A 400 -19.87 13.35 -7.00
C ILE A 400 -19.62 11.91 -7.49
N THR A 401 -20.14 10.88 -6.79
CA THR A 401 -20.00 9.49 -7.24
C THR A 401 -20.65 9.24 -8.59
N VAL A 402 -21.86 9.78 -8.77
CA VAL A 402 -22.58 9.69 -10.04
C VAL A 402 -21.82 10.44 -11.12
N PHE A 403 -21.34 11.65 -10.82
CA PHE A 403 -20.58 12.48 -11.74
C PHE A 403 -19.34 11.75 -12.31
N TYR A 404 -18.42 11.27 -11.47
CA TYR A 404 -17.21 10.64 -11.99
C TYR A 404 -17.51 9.29 -12.67
N SER A 405 -18.54 8.55 -12.23
CA SER A 405 -18.92 7.26 -12.81
C SER A 405 -19.41 7.41 -14.24
N LEU A 406 -20.20 8.45 -14.50
CA LEU A 406 -20.75 8.75 -15.82
C LEU A 406 -19.69 9.38 -16.71
N ARG A 407 -18.83 10.27 -16.18
CA ARG A 407 -17.67 10.78 -16.91
C ARG A 407 -16.80 9.65 -17.44
N PHE A 408 -16.51 8.66 -16.61
CA PHE A 408 -15.75 7.47 -17.01
C PHE A 408 -16.43 6.73 -18.17
N CYS A 409 -17.75 6.54 -18.11
CA CYS A 409 -18.50 5.87 -19.18
C CYS A 409 -18.61 6.67 -20.47
N ILE A 410 -18.92 7.96 -20.40
CA ILE A 410 -19.06 8.82 -21.58
C ILE A 410 -17.74 8.84 -22.36
N ASN A 411 -16.62 9.00 -21.66
CA ASN A 411 -15.29 9.03 -22.27
C ASN A 411 -14.90 7.70 -22.92
N LEU A 412 -15.31 6.56 -22.36
CA LEU A 412 -15.02 5.25 -22.96
C LEU A 412 -15.96 4.90 -24.12
N LEU A 413 -17.25 5.16 -23.96
CA LEU A 413 -18.30 4.64 -24.84
C LEU A 413 -18.58 5.52 -26.04
N TRP A 414 -18.58 6.85 -25.85
CA TRP A 414 -19.13 7.81 -26.81
C TRP A 414 -18.13 8.83 -27.34
N MET A 415 -17.06 9.13 -26.59
CA MET A 415 -16.05 10.07 -27.08
C MET A 415 -15.32 9.55 -28.32
N VAL A 416 -14.85 10.50 -29.13
CA VAL A 416 -14.09 10.21 -30.35
C VAL A 416 -12.76 9.56 -29.98
N PRO A 417 -12.43 8.39 -30.56
CA PRO A 417 -11.17 7.70 -30.26
C PRO A 417 -9.96 8.47 -30.80
N MET A 418 -8.91 8.57 -29.99
CA MET A 418 -7.63 9.20 -30.37
C MET A 418 -6.51 8.17 -30.58
N TYR A 419 -6.82 6.88 -30.63
CA TYR A 419 -5.83 5.83 -30.87
C TYR A 419 -5.49 5.68 -32.36
N CYS A 420 -4.33 5.09 -32.66
CA CYS A 420 -3.89 4.85 -34.03
C CYS A 420 -4.84 3.90 -34.79
N VAL A 421 -5.13 4.21 -36.06
CA VAL A 421 -6.05 3.44 -36.94
C VAL A 421 -5.75 1.92 -37.01
N LEU A 422 -4.54 1.48 -36.65
CA LEU A 422 -4.10 0.09 -36.72
C LEU A 422 -4.49 -0.83 -35.55
N VAL A 423 -5.28 -0.37 -34.57
CA VAL A 423 -5.67 -1.21 -33.42
C VAL A 423 -6.78 -2.18 -33.81
N SER A 424 -6.53 -3.48 -33.68
CA SER A 424 -7.55 -4.53 -33.79
C SER A 424 -8.11 -4.87 -32.41
N LEU A 425 -9.39 -4.58 -32.20
CA LEU A 425 -10.08 -4.89 -30.96
C LEU A 425 -10.78 -6.25 -31.09
N ASN A 426 -10.53 -7.14 -30.15
CA ASN A 426 -11.16 -8.45 -30.11
C ASN A 426 -11.60 -8.81 -28.70
N GLU A 427 -12.77 -9.41 -28.57
CA GLU A 427 -13.28 -9.92 -27.31
C GLU A 427 -12.94 -11.41 -27.18
N ASN A 428 -11.91 -11.70 -26.36
CA ASN A 428 -11.52 -13.08 -26.10
C ASN A 428 -12.63 -13.83 -25.34
N LYS A 429 -13.03 -15.00 -25.84
CA LYS A 429 -14.09 -15.85 -25.24
C LYS A 429 -13.83 -16.18 -23.77
N ASN A 430 -12.57 -16.41 -23.39
CA ASN A 430 -12.19 -16.74 -22.00
C ASN A 430 -12.43 -15.58 -21.03
N VAL A 431 -12.40 -14.34 -21.52
CA VAL A 431 -12.69 -13.12 -20.74
C VAL A 431 -14.19 -12.82 -20.79
N ALA A 432 -14.84 -13.08 -21.91
CA ALA A 432 -16.28 -12.87 -22.09
C ALA A 432 -17.14 -13.65 -21.07
N VAL A 433 -16.83 -14.93 -20.83
CA VAL A 433 -17.60 -15.78 -19.89
C VAL A 433 -17.61 -15.21 -18.46
N PRO A 434 -16.45 -14.90 -17.81
CA PRO A 434 -16.47 -14.33 -16.47
C PRO A 434 -17.09 -12.92 -16.44
N MET A 435 -16.92 -12.08 -17.47
CA MET A 435 -17.60 -10.78 -17.53
C MET A 435 -19.11 -10.93 -17.55
N PHE A 436 -19.65 -11.86 -18.34
CA PHE A 436 -21.08 -12.11 -18.43
C PHE A 436 -21.66 -12.63 -17.11
N ILE A 437 -21.01 -13.62 -16.48
CA ILE A 437 -21.45 -14.17 -15.19
C ILE A 437 -21.44 -13.08 -14.12
N MET A 438 -20.36 -12.29 -14.04
CA MET A 438 -20.27 -11.20 -13.07
C MET A 438 -21.31 -10.11 -13.35
N GLY A 439 -21.59 -9.79 -14.62
CA GLY A 439 -22.66 -8.88 -15.04
C GLY A 439 -24.04 -9.31 -14.53
N LEU A 440 -24.40 -10.58 -14.70
CA LEU A 440 -25.65 -11.13 -14.16
C LEU A 440 -25.71 -11.03 -12.62
N MET A 441 -24.61 -11.35 -11.95
CA MET A 441 -24.53 -11.26 -10.48
C MET A 441 -24.68 -9.82 -9.98
N THR A 442 -24.14 -8.83 -10.69
CA THR A 442 -24.28 -7.41 -10.32
C THR A 442 -25.70 -6.86 -10.47
N VAL A 443 -26.59 -7.55 -11.19
CA VAL A 443 -28.02 -7.22 -11.22
C VAL A 443 -28.75 -7.95 -10.10
N CYS A 444 -28.58 -9.26 -10.01
CA CYS A 444 -29.43 -10.10 -9.16
C CYS A 444 -29.01 -10.18 -7.70
N MET A 445 -27.70 -10.11 -7.38
CA MET A 445 -27.21 -10.57 -6.07
C MET A 445 -27.79 -9.78 -4.89
N SER A 446 -27.81 -8.45 -4.92
CA SER A 446 -28.35 -7.68 -3.80
C SER A 446 -29.84 -7.89 -3.60
N CYS A 447 -30.62 -8.05 -4.67
CA CYS A 447 -32.04 -8.38 -4.57
C CYS A 447 -32.22 -9.71 -3.82
N ILE A 448 -31.45 -10.72 -4.23
CA ILE A 448 -31.50 -12.06 -3.63
C ILE A 448 -31.07 -12.01 -2.16
N LEU A 449 -29.99 -11.28 -1.85
CA LEU A 449 -29.52 -11.13 -0.47
C LEU A 449 -30.54 -10.43 0.42
N LEU A 450 -31.18 -9.37 -0.09
CA LEU A 450 -32.20 -8.62 0.64
C LEU A 450 -33.45 -9.48 0.94
N TRP A 451 -33.79 -10.42 0.05
CA TRP A 451 -34.87 -11.38 0.27
C TRP A 451 -34.47 -12.53 1.22
N ILE A 452 -33.20 -12.96 1.20
CA ILE A 452 -32.69 -14.06 2.05
C ILE A 452 -32.39 -13.60 3.47
N TYR A 453 -32.07 -12.32 3.68
CA TYR A 453 -31.81 -11.76 4.99
C TYR A 453 -33.05 -11.00 5.49
N PRO A 454 -34.11 -11.69 5.95
CA PRO A 454 -35.21 -11.01 6.60
C PRO A 454 -34.71 -10.64 7.99
N ASN A 455 -34.30 -9.40 8.22
CA ASN A 455 -34.37 -8.83 9.55
C ASN A 455 -34.54 -7.32 9.48
N PHE A 456 -35.69 -6.91 10.03
CA PHE A 456 -36.12 -5.56 10.37
C PHE A 456 -35.74 -4.48 9.36
N TYR A 457 -36.46 -4.44 8.23
CA TYR A 457 -36.82 -3.14 7.71
C TYR A 457 -37.54 -2.44 8.85
N THR A 458 -36.86 -1.50 9.51
CA THR A 458 -37.58 -0.42 10.16
C THR A 458 -38.40 0.19 9.03
N LEU A 459 -39.71 -0.07 9.04
CA LEU A 459 -40.63 0.58 8.13
C LEU A 459 -40.53 2.07 8.44
N VAL A 460 -39.68 2.77 7.67
CA VAL A 460 -39.44 4.18 7.89
C VAL A 460 -40.55 4.94 7.21
N HIS A 461 -41.39 5.60 8.00
CA HIS A 461 -42.36 6.55 7.47
C HIS A 461 -41.65 7.88 7.21
N ILE A 462 -41.31 8.13 5.94
CA ILE A 462 -40.73 9.38 5.46
C ILE A 462 -41.71 10.04 4.48
N ASP A 463 -41.72 11.37 4.45
CA ASP A 463 -42.45 12.14 3.44
C ASP A 463 -42.01 11.80 2.02
N LYS A 464 -42.98 11.73 1.10
CA LYS A 464 -42.75 11.35 -0.31
C LYS A 464 -41.70 12.21 -1.02
N LEU A 465 -41.61 13.50 -0.69
CA LEU A 465 -40.61 14.40 -1.28
C LEU A 465 -39.18 14.00 -0.88
N VAL A 466 -38.99 13.64 0.38
CA VAL A 466 -37.69 13.27 0.93
C VAL A 466 -37.26 11.91 0.38
N MET A 467 -38.21 10.99 0.19
CA MET A 467 -37.96 9.69 -0.46
C MET A 467 -37.44 9.84 -1.91
N LEU A 468 -37.83 10.90 -2.62
CA LEU A 468 -37.38 11.15 -4.00
C LEU A 468 -36.04 11.91 -4.09
N MET A 469 -35.50 12.41 -2.98
CA MET A 469 -34.26 13.19 -2.97
C MET A 469 -33.04 12.44 -3.52
N PRO A 470 -32.79 11.15 -3.18
CA PRO A 470 -31.66 10.40 -3.73
C PRO A 470 -31.70 10.31 -5.25
N LEU A 471 -32.87 10.01 -5.83
CA LEU A 471 -33.06 9.96 -7.29
C LEU A 471 -32.85 11.33 -7.95
N PHE A 472 -33.31 12.40 -7.31
CA PHE A 472 -33.07 13.76 -7.80
C PHE A 472 -31.57 14.09 -7.87
N ILE A 473 -30.79 13.68 -6.87
CA ILE A 473 -29.34 13.92 -6.84
C ILE A 473 -28.61 13.09 -7.89
N ILE A 474 -29.03 11.85 -8.13
CA ILE A 474 -28.50 11.03 -9.23
C ILE A 474 -28.76 11.74 -10.56
N PHE A 475 -29.97 12.28 -10.76
CA PHE A 475 -30.30 13.02 -11.98
C PHE A 475 -29.46 14.30 -12.15
N VAL A 476 -29.28 15.09 -11.09
CA VAL A 476 -28.44 16.28 -11.11
C VAL A 476 -26.98 15.92 -11.43
N GLY A 477 -26.43 14.89 -10.77
CA GLY A 477 -25.08 14.40 -11.05
C GLY A 477 -24.90 13.92 -12.50
N PHE A 478 -25.92 13.30 -13.07
CA PHE A 478 -25.94 12.89 -14.47
C PHE A 478 -25.91 14.08 -15.44
N LEU A 479 -26.72 15.10 -15.20
CA LEU A 479 -26.70 16.33 -16.00
C LEU A 479 -25.34 17.02 -15.92
N PHE A 480 -24.75 17.14 -14.72
CA PHE A 480 -23.41 17.71 -14.58
C PHE A 480 -22.34 16.93 -15.35
N ALA A 481 -22.39 15.59 -15.34
CA ALA A 481 -21.45 14.76 -16.08
C ALA A 481 -21.54 14.98 -17.59
N LEU A 482 -22.76 15.06 -18.12
CA LEU A 482 -22.98 15.36 -19.54
C LEU A 482 -22.47 16.75 -19.89
N LEU A 483 -22.84 17.77 -19.11
CA LEU A 483 -22.39 19.15 -19.34
C LEU A 483 -20.87 19.25 -19.33
N TRP A 484 -20.21 18.59 -18.37
CA TRP A 484 -18.75 18.55 -18.29
C TRP A 484 -18.10 17.86 -19.49
N SER A 485 -18.71 16.79 -20.00
CA SER A 485 -18.16 16.09 -21.17
C SER A 485 -18.28 16.92 -22.46
N VAL A 486 -19.31 17.74 -22.58
CA VAL A 486 -19.57 18.58 -23.77
C VAL A 486 -18.79 19.89 -23.69
N MET A 487 -18.83 20.55 -22.54
CA MET A 487 -18.08 21.76 -22.29
C MET A 487 -16.65 21.34 -21.98
N ALA A 488 -15.75 21.43 -22.96
CA ALA A 488 -14.32 21.31 -22.75
C ALA A 488 -13.81 22.47 -21.88
N LEU A 489 -14.23 22.50 -20.61
CA LEU A 489 -13.89 23.54 -19.66
C LEU A 489 -12.43 23.33 -19.27
N ASP A 490 -11.59 24.26 -19.70
CA ASP A 490 -10.22 24.40 -19.22
C ASP A 490 -10.27 24.85 -17.75
N VAL A 491 -10.42 23.88 -16.85
CA VAL A 491 -10.37 24.13 -15.41
C VAL A 491 -8.94 24.53 -15.04
N GLU A 492 -8.82 25.55 -14.21
CA GLU A 492 -7.52 26.07 -13.79
C GLU A 492 -6.61 24.98 -13.18
N PHE A 493 -5.35 24.97 -13.62
CA PHE A 493 -4.30 24.05 -13.21
C PHE A 493 -4.14 23.83 -11.68
N PRO A 494 -4.23 24.84 -10.77
CA PRO A 494 -4.03 24.61 -9.34
C PRO A 494 -5.09 23.71 -8.69
N THR A 495 -6.36 23.83 -9.12
CA THR A 495 -7.45 23.00 -8.58
C THR A 495 -7.31 21.54 -9.02
N GLN A 496 -6.87 21.32 -10.26
CA GLN A 496 -6.55 20.00 -10.78
C GLN A 496 -5.38 19.37 -10.03
N LEU A 497 -4.32 20.14 -9.77
CA LEU A 497 -3.13 19.67 -9.06
C LEU A 497 -3.48 19.18 -7.64
N MET A 498 -4.29 19.95 -6.91
CA MET A 498 -4.72 19.59 -5.55
C MET A 498 -5.51 18.27 -5.53
N ASN A 499 -6.43 18.09 -6.48
CA ASN A 499 -7.26 16.90 -6.57
C ASN A 499 -6.47 15.67 -7.03
N ASN A 500 -5.53 15.83 -7.97
CA ASN A 500 -4.65 14.74 -8.42
C ASN A 500 -3.76 14.20 -7.28
N TYR A 501 -3.31 15.06 -6.36
CA TYR A 501 -2.52 14.63 -5.20
C TYR A 501 -3.35 14.24 -3.97
N MET A 502 -4.67 14.01 -4.12
CA MET A 502 -5.59 13.68 -3.02
C MET A 502 -5.45 14.67 -1.86
N TRP A 503 -5.69 15.96 -2.13
CA TRP A 503 -5.51 17.05 -1.15
C TRP A 503 -4.12 17.04 -0.50
N PHE A 504 -3.09 16.83 -1.32
CA PHE A 504 -1.69 16.74 -0.89
C PHE A 504 -1.37 15.64 0.14
N MET A 505 -2.25 14.65 0.32
CA MET A 505 -2.00 13.53 1.22
C MET A 505 -0.86 12.62 0.73
N VAL A 506 -0.66 12.55 -0.59
CA VAL A 506 0.47 11.82 -1.19
C VAL A 506 1.83 12.41 -0.75
N PRO A 507 2.14 13.70 -1.00
CA PRO A 507 3.40 14.29 -0.54
C PRO A 507 3.52 14.33 0.99
N LEU A 508 2.43 14.54 1.73
CA LEU A 508 2.44 14.45 3.20
C LEU A 508 2.90 13.07 3.69
N SER A 509 2.36 11.99 3.11
CA SER A 509 2.73 10.63 3.52
C SER A 509 4.15 10.20 3.09
N THR A 510 4.77 10.87 2.13
CA THR A 510 6.06 10.44 1.56
C THR A 510 7.19 11.39 1.94
N GLN A 511 7.07 12.68 1.63
CA GLN A 511 8.14 13.67 1.79
C GLN A 511 8.35 14.06 3.25
N VAL A 512 7.25 14.25 4.00
CA VAL A 512 7.34 14.62 5.42
C VAL A 512 7.91 13.46 6.24
N ILE A 513 7.46 12.23 5.97
CA ILE A 513 7.98 11.03 6.66
C ILE A 513 9.47 10.82 6.35
N LEU A 514 9.90 11.02 5.11
CA LEU A 514 11.33 10.97 4.76
C LEU A 514 12.15 12.05 5.47
N GLY A 515 11.57 13.23 5.70
CA GLY A 515 12.21 14.29 6.50
C GLY A 515 12.32 13.97 7.99
N PHE A 516 11.39 13.17 8.53
CA PHE A 516 11.41 12.70 9.92
C PHE A 516 12.29 11.49 10.18
N MET A 517 12.77 10.79 9.14
CA MET A 517 13.75 9.73 9.34
C MET A 517 14.96 10.38 10.02
N PRO A 518 15.22 10.05 11.30
CA PRO A 518 16.39 10.57 11.99
C PRO A 518 17.58 10.15 11.13
N ASN A 519 18.58 11.02 10.99
CA ASN A 519 19.81 10.73 10.25
C ASN A 519 20.34 9.35 10.66
N THR A 520 19.90 8.27 10.00
CA THR A 520 20.26 6.89 10.38
C THR A 520 21.75 6.72 10.20
N LYS A 521 22.30 7.43 9.22
CA LYS A 521 23.71 7.69 9.05
C LYS A 521 24.38 8.28 10.30
N LEU A 522 23.81 9.31 10.93
CA LEU A 522 24.36 9.92 12.15
C LEU A 522 24.24 8.97 13.36
N CYS A 523 23.16 8.19 13.44
CA CYS A 523 23.02 7.14 14.45
C CYS A 523 24.10 6.05 14.27
N LEU A 524 24.33 5.59 13.05
CA LEU A 524 25.38 4.61 12.71
C LEU A 524 26.78 5.16 13.01
N GLU A 525 27.07 6.40 12.60
CA GLU A 525 28.38 7.02 12.80
C GLU A 525 28.67 7.31 14.28
N LEU A 526 27.69 7.83 15.03
CA LEU A 526 27.88 8.15 16.44
C LEU A 526 27.77 6.91 17.33
N LEU A 527 26.69 6.15 17.28
CA LEU A 527 26.51 5.04 18.23
C LEU A 527 27.35 3.83 17.84
N ASP A 528 27.12 3.28 16.64
CA ASP A 528 27.68 1.98 16.28
C ASP A 528 29.17 2.04 15.98
N GLN A 529 29.60 3.02 15.17
CA GLN A 529 31.00 3.15 14.76
C GLN A 529 31.89 3.87 15.78
N SER A 530 31.34 4.74 16.64
CA SER A 530 32.18 5.51 17.58
C SER A 530 32.05 5.04 19.03
N TRP A 531 30.90 5.22 19.68
CA TRP A 531 30.76 4.93 21.11
C TRP A 531 30.83 3.43 21.43
N LEU A 532 30.20 2.58 20.61
CA LEU A 532 30.24 1.13 20.80
C LEU A 532 31.61 0.53 20.47
N GLU A 533 32.31 1.02 19.44
CA GLU A 533 33.69 0.58 19.16
C GLU A 533 34.67 1.05 20.24
N TYR A 534 34.50 2.28 20.76
CA TYR A 534 35.31 2.81 21.85
C TYR A 534 35.09 2.05 23.16
N LEU A 535 33.84 1.73 23.53
CA LEU A 535 33.56 0.92 24.72
C LEU A 535 33.88 -0.57 24.53
N GLY A 536 33.82 -1.04 23.29
CA GLY A 536 34.03 -2.44 22.92
C GLY A 536 35.47 -2.76 22.57
N GLY A 537 35.67 -3.30 21.36
CA GLY A 537 36.92 -3.93 20.96
C GLY A 537 38.12 -2.98 20.88
N TYR A 538 37.92 -1.76 20.35
CA TYR A 538 39.03 -0.82 20.17
C TYR A 538 39.53 -0.28 21.51
N GLY A 539 38.62 0.18 22.38
CA GLY A 539 39.03 0.66 23.72
C GLY A 539 39.56 -0.46 24.62
N MET A 540 39.02 -1.68 24.52
CA MET A 540 39.58 -2.81 25.26
C MET A 540 40.99 -3.17 24.78
N HIS A 541 41.25 -3.10 23.46
CA HIS A 541 42.59 -3.30 22.92
C HIS A 541 43.56 -2.22 23.42
N GLU A 542 43.15 -0.94 23.40
CA GLU A 542 43.96 0.15 23.95
C GLU A 542 44.23 -0.03 25.45
N PHE A 543 43.21 -0.44 26.23
CA PHE A 543 43.37 -0.71 27.65
C PHE A 543 44.29 -1.89 27.95
N LEU A 544 44.17 -3.00 27.19
CA LEU A 544 45.04 -4.16 27.35
C LEU A 544 46.49 -3.83 26.96
N ASN A 545 46.70 -3.07 25.90
CA ASN A 545 48.02 -2.59 25.51
C ASN A 545 48.63 -1.68 26.59
N TRP A 546 47.80 -0.80 27.18
CA TRP A 546 48.20 0.03 28.31
C TRP A 546 48.64 -0.85 29.48
N MET A 547 47.80 -1.78 29.95
CA MET A 547 48.14 -2.71 31.03
C MET A 547 49.41 -3.52 30.73
N TYR A 548 49.53 -4.09 29.54
CA TYR A 548 50.69 -4.86 29.10
C TYR A 548 51.98 -4.03 29.17
N SER A 549 51.94 -2.77 28.72
CA SER A 549 53.08 -1.88 28.77
C SER A 549 53.54 -1.57 30.21
N TYR A 550 52.60 -1.47 31.16
CA TYR A 550 52.91 -1.30 32.58
C TYR A 550 53.48 -2.59 33.20
N PHE A 551 52.93 -3.75 32.86
CA PHE A 551 53.47 -5.05 33.30
C PHE A 551 54.91 -5.27 32.84
N ILE A 552 55.25 -4.96 31.57
CA ILE A 552 56.64 -5.08 31.09
C ILE A 552 57.59 -4.17 31.88
N LYS A 553 57.18 -2.91 32.14
CA LYS A 553 58.00 -1.98 32.93
C LYS A 553 58.25 -2.50 34.34
N PHE A 554 57.26 -3.12 34.97
CA PHE A 554 57.41 -3.75 36.28
C PHE A 554 58.36 -4.95 36.25
N MET A 555 58.26 -5.83 35.26
CA MET A 555 59.15 -7.00 35.12
C MET A 555 60.60 -6.59 34.88
N ASN A 556 60.85 -5.56 34.05
CA ASN A 556 62.20 -5.04 33.83
C ASN A 556 62.83 -4.47 35.11
N TRP A 557 62.01 -3.92 36.01
CA TRP A 557 62.48 -3.44 37.31
C TRP A 557 62.96 -4.58 38.22
N GLU A 558 62.21 -5.67 38.31
CA GLU A 558 62.63 -6.87 39.06
C GLU A 558 63.88 -7.54 38.47
N LEU A 559 63.97 -7.62 37.14
CA LEU A 559 65.15 -8.14 36.44
C LEU A 559 66.40 -7.30 36.73
N MET A 560 66.26 -5.97 36.74
CA MET A 560 67.32 -5.05 37.18
C MET A 560 67.75 -5.34 38.63
N TRP A 561 66.80 -5.51 39.55
CA TRP A 561 67.11 -5.82 40.95
C TRP A 561 67.80 -7.18 41.13
N MET A 562 67.40 -8.21 40.36
CA MET A 562 68.09 -9.51 40.37
C MET A 562 69.52 -9.38 39.86
N LEU A 563 69.76 -8.63 38.77
CA LEU A 563 71.11 -8.41 38.26
C LEU A 563 72.00 -7.70 39.30
N VAL A 564 71.46 -6.68 39.99
CA VAL A 564 72.19 -6.01 41.08
C VAL A 564 72.53 -6.98 42.22
N LYS A 565 71.59 -7.84 42.64
CA LYS A 565 71.86 -8.87 43.68
C LYS A 565 72.90 -9.89 43.23
N MET A 566 72.87 -10.33 41.98
CA MET A 566 73.86 -11.27 41.44
C MET A 566 75.26 -10.66 41.40
N VAL A 567 75.38 -9.41 40.95
CA VAL A 567 76.66 -8.69 40.96
C VAL A 567 77.17 -8.55 42.40
N LEU A 568 76.33 -8.13 43.34
CA LEU A 568 76.70 -8.06 44.76
C LEU A 568 77.15 -9.42 45.33
N PHE A 569 76.46 -10.52 44.98
CA PHE A 569 76.85 -11.87 45.40
C PHE A 569 78.20 -12.28 44.81
N THR A 570 78.46 -12.00 43.52
CA THR A 570 79.77 -12.29 42.93
C THR A 570 80.88 -11.49 43.58
N CYS A 571 80.66 -10.21 43.90
CA CYS A 571 81.62 -9.40 44.64
C CYS A 571 81.89 -9.99 46.04
N LEU A 572 80.86 -10.47 46.74
CA LEU A 572 81.01 -11.14 48.03
C LEU A 572 81.82 -12.44 47.91
N MET A 573 81.55 -13.29 46.93
CA MET A 573 82.30 -14.53 46.71
C MET A 573 83.78 -14.27 46.39
N ILE A 574 84.08 -13.23 45.60
CA ILE A 574 85.47 -12.83 45.31
C ILE A 574 86.18 -12.37 46.59
N LEU A 575 85.51 -11.60 47.45
CA LEU A 575 86.07 -11.16 48.73
C LEU A 575 86.38 -12.34 49.66
N VAL A 576 85.49 -13.33 49.74
CA VAL A 576 85.70 -14.54 50.55
C VAL A 576 86.79 -15.45 49.98
N GLY A 577 86.94 -15.53 48.65
CA GLY A 577 88.03 -16.31 48.03
C GLY A 577 89.42 -15.67 48.18
N LEU A 578 89.49 -14.37 48.49
CA LEU A 578 90.73 -13.64 48.76
C LEU A 578 91.16 -13.70 50.23
N SER A 579 90.28 -14.13 51.14
CA SER A 579 90.56 -14.36 52.57
C SER A 579 90.89 -15.81 52.85
#